data_AF-A0A7C4PMC6-F1
#
_entry.id   AF-A0A7C4PMC6-F1
#
_cell.length_a   1.000
_cell.length_b   1.000
_cell.length_c   1.000
_cell.angle_alpha   90.00
_cell.angle_beta   90.00
_cell.angle_gamma   90.00
#
_symmetry.space_group_name_H-M   'P 1'
#
loop_
_entity.id
_entity.type
_entity.pdbx_description
1 polymer ?
#
loop_
_entity_poly.entity_id
_entity_poly.type
_entity_poly.pdbx_seq_one_letter_code
_entity_poly.pdbx_strand_id
1 'polypeptide(L)'
;QTALPDIIARLAPHQVRREEPFSLLLDCEPAGPELELIGEIDLLLLPDDEPPLIVDYKVSDHPEPEKYRPQMALYALAVTYVSGLVAEMVLEGTSVFRTALIITSRPEEVARKIMTDLERGVTILNATGAYTHAERPVLYCVVTRPEVSRIKAIVKEVDPRAFMVIGQAHEALGEGFRPLQ
;
A
#
# COMPACT_ATOMS: atom_id res chain seq x y z
N GLN A 1 42.67 -28.09 -40.63
CA GLN A 1 41.23 -28.41 -40.52
C GLN A 1 41.11 -29.44 -39.42
N THR A 2 41.10 -28.96 -38.18
CA THR A 2 41.01 -29.83 -37.00
C THR A 2 39.55 -30.20 -36.81
N ALA A 3 39.25 -31.49 -36.74
CA ALA A 3 37.90 -32.05 -36.72
C ALA A 3 37.18 -31.69 -35.40
N LEU A 4 36.58 -30.50 -35.36
CA LEU A 4 35.73 -30.05 -34.25
C LEU A 4 34.68 -31.08 -33.82
N PRO A 5 34.03 -31.84 -34.74
CA PRO A 5 33.07 -32.89 -34.36
C PRO A 5 33.69 -34.05 -33.55
N ASP A 6 34.91 -34.47 -33.88
CA ASP A 6 35.59 -35.58 -33.20
C ASP A 6 36.09 -35.19 -31.81
N ILE A 7 36.43 -33.91 -31.62
CA ILE A 7 36.80 -33.34 -30.32
C ILE A 7 35.55 -33.27 -29.42
N ILE A 8 34.44 -32.74 -29.94
CA ILE A 8 33.16 -32.64 -29.22
C ILE A 8 32.68 -34.02 -28.74
N ALA A 9 32.83 -35.06 -29.56
CA ALA A 9 32.40 -36.42 -29.22
C ALA A 9 33.21 -37.07 -28.08
N ARG A 10 34.41 -36.56 -27.77
CA ARG A 10 35.33 -37.14 -26.77
C ARG A 10 35.41 -36.32 -25.47
N LEU A 11 34.73 -35.18 -25.42
CA LEU A 11 34.73 -34.30 -24.26
C LEU A 11 33.83 -34.84 -23.15
N ALA A 12 34.36 -34.92 -21.93
CA ALA A 12 33.56 -35.23 -20.77
C ALA A 12 32.73 -33.98 -20.33
N PRO A 13 31.58 -34.16 -19.66
CA PRO A 13 30.72 -33.03 -19.27
C PRO A 13 31.43 -31.95 -18.44
N HIS A 14 32.43 -32.31 -17.64
CA HIS A 14 33.20 -31.37 -16.82
C HIS A 14 34.20 -30.51 -17.62
N GLN A 15 34.47 -30.88 -18.87
CA GLN A 15 35.35 -30.13 -19.78
C GLN A 15 34.59 -29.08 -20.59
N VAL A 16 33.26 -29.00 -20.46
CA VAL A 16 32.41 -27.99 -21.09
C VAL A 16 31.96 -27.02 -20.01
N ARG A 17 32.38 -25.76 -20.12
CA ARG A 17 31.89 -24.67 -19.26
C ARG A 17 30.97 -23.80 -20.10
N ARG A 18 29.73 -23.62 -19.66
CA ARG A 18 28.72 -22.85 -20.38
C ARG A 18 28.31 -21.65 -19.57
N GLU A 19 28.00 -20.56 -20.27
CA GLU A 19 27.50 -19.32 -19.70
C GLU A 19 28.41 -18.76 -18.58
N GLU A 20 29.73 -18.95 -18.68
CA GLU A 20 30.66 -18.42 -17.69
C GLU A 20 30.74 -16.90 -17.84
N PRO A 21 30.50 -16.12 -16.76
CA PRO A 21 30.53 -14.67 -16.86
C PRO A 21 31.97 -14.16 -17.02
N PHE A 22 32.17 -13.15 -17.87
CA PHE A 22 33.43 -12.45 -18.00
C PHE A 22 33.25 -10.93 -17.99
N SER A 23 34.28 -10.22 -17.55
CA SER A 23 34.46 -8.77 -17.78
C SER A 23 35.85 -8.55 -18.37
N LEU A 24 35.92 -7.85 -19.50
CA LEU A 24 37.15 -7.50 -20.20
C LEU A 24 37.22 -5.98 -20.32
N LEU A 25 38.27 -5.38 -19.74
CA LEU A 25 38.61 -3.98 -19.94
C LEU A 25 39.46 -3.84 -21.20
N LEU A 26 38.99 -3.07 -22.17
CA LEU A 26 39.72 -2.76 -23.39
C LEU A 26 40.33 -1.37 -23.30
N ASP A 27 41.66 -1.32 -23.24
CA ASP A 27 42.43 -0.08 -23.33
C ASP A 27 42.53 0.36 -24.80
N CYS A 28 41.79 1.41 -25.17
CA CYS A 28 41.82 1.97 -26.52
C CYS A 28 42.85 3.10 -26.62
N GLU A 29 44.12 2.79 -26.88
CA GLU A 29 45.14 3.81 -27.15
C GLU A 29 45.00 4.45 -28.56
N PRO A 30 45.37 5.75 -28.74
CA PRO A 30 45.94 6.66 -27.74
C PRO A 30 44.94 7.65 -27.11
N ALA A 31 43.62 7.54 -27.36
CA ALA A 31 42.62 8.46 -26.77
C ALA A 31 41.17 7.94 -26.82
N GLY A 32 40.95 6.63 -26.80
CA GLY A 32 39.60 6.05 -26.77
C GLY A 32 39.04 5.96 -25.34
N PRO A 33 37.71 5.88 -25.17
CA PRO A 33 37.11 5.54 -23.89
C PRO A 33 37.54 4.12 -23.47
N GLU A 34 37.80 3.91 -22.17
CA GLU A 34 37.91 2.56 -21.60
C GLU A 34 36.57 1.84 -21.83
N LEU A 35 36.61 0.72 -22.55
CA LEU A 35 35.42 -0.07 -22.85
C LEU A 35 35.42 -1.32 -21.97
N GLU A 36 34.42 -1.45 -21.10
CA GLU A 36 34.18 -2.67 -20.33
C GLU A 36 33.21 -3.57 -21.10
N LEU A 37 33.71 -4.71 -21.59
CA LEU A 37 32.93 -5.76 -22.23
C LEU A 37 32.52 -6.80 -21.19
N ILE A 38 31.23 -6.87 -20.90
CA ILE A 38 30.67 -7.87 -20.00
C ILE A 38 29.81 -8.83 -20.82
N GLY A 39 29.92 -10.11 -20.52
CA GLY A 39 29.21 -11.13 -21.27
C GLY A 39 29.32 -12.51 -20.63
N GLU A 40 28.81 -13.48 -21.37
CA GLU A 40 28.89 -14.90 -21.06
C GLU A 40 29.70 -15.61 -22.14
N ILE A 41 30.50 -16.58 -21.75
CA ILE A 41 31.38 -17.34 -22.65
C ILE A 41 31.22 -18.85 -22.46
N ASP A 42 31.22 -19.57 -23.58
CA ASP A 42 31.22 -21.02 -23.62
C ASP A 42 32.63 -21.52 -23.95
N LEU A 43 33.22 -22.29 -23.02
CA LEU A 43 34.59 -22.76 -23.08
C LEU A 43 34.66 -24.28 -23.16
N LEU A 44 35.61 -24.76 -23.96
CA LEU A 44 36.05 -26.15 -23.94
C LEU A 44 37.44 -26.23 -23.29
N LEU A 45 37.51 -26.97 -22.19
CA LEU A 45 38.75 -27.27 -21.47
C LEU A 45 39.44 -28.44 -22.18
N LEU A 46 40.50 -28.14 -22.93
CA LEU A 46 41.29 -29.12 -23.65
C LEU A 46 42.21 -29.91 -22.69
N PRO A 47 42.58 -31.17 -23.02
CA PRO A 47 43.56 -31.94 -22.25
C PRO A 47 44.98 -31.36 -22.34
N ASP A 48 45.89 -31.87 -21.50
CA ASP A 48 47.34 -31.61 -21.59
C ASP A 48 47.79 -30.15 -21.40
N ASP A 49 47.07 -29.40 -20.56
CA ASP A 49 47.37 -28.00 -20.19
C ASP A 49 47.32 -27.03 -21.39
N GLU A 50 46.63 -27.43 -22.46
CA GLU A 50 46.32 -26.56 -23.59
C GLU A 50 45.37 -25.42 -23.18
N PRO A 51 45.51 -24.22 -23.77
CA PRO A 51 44.63 -23.11 -23.46
C PRO A 51 43.17 -23.46 -23.82
N PRO A 52 42.19 -23.01 -23.01
CA PRO A 52 40.78 -23.31 -23.26
C PRO A 52 40.32 -22.70 -24.60
N LEU A 53 39.54 -23.47 -25.35
CA LEU A 53 38.98 -23.03 -26.62
C LEU A 53 37.63 -22.34 -26.40
N ILE A 54 37.54 -21.08 -26.84
CA ILE A 54 36.28 -20.33 -26.86
C ILE A 54 35.45 -20.83 -28.04
N VAL A 55 34.25 -21.33 -27.75
CA VAL A 55 33.33 -21.87 -28.78
C VAL A 55 32.30 -20.83 -29.18
N ASP A 56 31.72 -20.15 -28.19
CA ASP A 56 30.74 -19.10 -28.38
C ASP A 56 30.90 -18.04 -27.28
N TYR A 57 30.49 -16.81 -27.60
CA TYR A 57 30.47 -15.73 -26.63
C TYR A 57 29.29 -14.82 -26.91
N LYS A 58 28.63 -14.37 -25.85
CA LYS A 58 27.53 -13.40 -25.92
C LYS A 58 27.90 -12.19 -25.09
N VAL A 59 28.14 -11.07 -25.76
CA VAL A 59 28.31 -9.78 -25.09
C VAL A 59 26.92 -9.33 -24.62
N SER A 60 26.81 -9.08 -23.33
CA SER A 60 25.60 -8.55 -22.72
C SER A 60 25.71 -7.03 -22.75
N ASP A 61 24.71 -6.37 -23.33
CA ASP A 61 24.52 -4.95 -23.10
C ASP A 61 24.30 -4.80 -21.59
N HIS A 62 25.25 -4.15 -20.90
CA HIS A 62 25.08 -3.91 -19.47
C HIS A 62 23.77 -3.14 -19.32
N PRO A 63 22.76 -3.65 -18.59
CA PRO A 63 21.55 -2.87 -18.39
C PRO A 63 21.99 -1.63 -17.63
N GLU A 64 22.02 -0.46 -18.29
CA GLU A 64 22.36 0.82 -17.66
C GLU A 64 21.48 0.95 -16.42
N PRO A 65 22.02 0.75 -15.20
CA PRO A 65 21.17 0.72 -14.02
C PRO A 65 20.50 2.09 -13.83
N GLU A 66 21.11 3.15 -14.38
CA GLU A 66 20.59 4.52 -14.42
C GLU A 66 19.31 4.68 -15.24
N LYS A 67 19.16 3.94 -16.34
CA LYS A 67 18.01 4.04 -17.25
C LYS A 67 16.68 3.70 -16.59
N TYR A 68 16.71 2.85 -15.56
CA TYR A 68 15.52 2.43 -14.81
C TYR A 68 15.37 3.05 -13.42
N ARG A 69 16.32 3.91 -13.00
CA ARG A 69 16.25 4.60 -11.69
C ARG A 69 14.96 5.38 -11.46
N PRO A 70 14.42 6.17 -12.43
CA PRO A 70 13.20 6.92 -12.17
C PRO A 70 11.97 6.00 -11.99
N GLN A 71 11.90 4.88 -12.72
CA GLN A 71 10.82 3.89 -12.59
C GLN A 71 10.91 3.20 -11.22
N MET A 72 12.12 2.79 -10.80
CA MET A 72 12.33 2.19 -9.48
C MET A 72 11.99 3.17 -8.34
N ALA A 73 12.31 4.45 -8.49
CA ALA A 73 11.92 5.48 -7.53
C ALA A 73 10.40 5.66 -7.44
N LEU A 74 9.70 5.65 -8.58
CA LEU A 74 8.24 5.71 -8.62
C LEU A 74 7.60 4.47 -7.97
N TYR A 75 8.14 3.28 -8.20
CA TYR A 75 7.67 2.07 -7.54
C TYR A 75 7.89 2.11 -6.02
N ALA A 76 9.07 2.55 -5.57
CA ALA A 76 9.35 2.70 -4.14
C ALA A 76 8.38 3.70 -3.48
N LEU A 77 8.10 4.82 -4.16
CA LEU A 77 7.15 5.83 -3.69
C LEU A 77 5.72 5.27 -3.63
N ALA A 78 5.28 4.56 -4.67
CA ALA A 78 3.96 3.93 -4.69
C ALA A 78 3.80 2.88 -3.58
N VAL A 79 4.79 2.01 -3.38
CA VAL A 79 4.78 0.99 -2.33
C VAL A 79 4.76 1.64 -0.94
N THR A 80 5.55 2.70 -0.73
CA THR A 80 5.59 3.43 0.54
C THR A 80 4.24 4.09 0.83
N TYR A 81 3.62 4.71 -0.18
CA TYR A 81 2.31 5.33 -0.04
C TYR A 81 1.21 4.32 0.29
N VAL A 82 1.12 3.22 -0.46
CA VAL A 82 0.14 2.16 -0.19
C VAL A 82 0.35 1.53 1.18
N SER A 83 1.61 1.29 1.57
CA SER A 83 1.95 0.77 2.90
C SER A 83 1.50 1.70 4.02
N GLY A 84 1.67 3.03 3.83
CA GLY A 84 1.17 4.04 4.76
C GLY A 84 -0.34 3.97 4.95
N LEU A 85 -1.10 3.90 3.85
CA LEU A 85 -2.56 3.77 3.91
C LEU A 85 -3.02 2.49 4.62
N VAL A 86 -2.33 1.37 4.38
CA VAL A 86 -2.63 0.10 5.06
C VAL A 86 -2.30 0.18 6.54
N ALA A 87 -1.17 0.79 6.91
CA ALA A 87 -0.79 0.99 8.31
C ALA A 87 -1.81 1.87 9.05
N GLU A 88 -2.25 2.98 8.45
CA GLU A 88 -3.33 3.82 9.00
C GLU A 88 -4.62 3.01 9.18
N MET A 89 -5.00 2.21 8.19
CA MET A 89 -6.19 1.35 8.28
C MET A 89 -6.11 0.29 9.38
N VAL A 90 -4.93 -0.26 9.64
CA VAL A 90 -4.71 -1.25 10.71
C VAL A 90 -4.66 -0.58 12.08
N LEU A 91 -3.98 0.55 12.20
CA LEU A 91 -3.78 1.28 13.46
C LEU A 91 -5.05 1.97 13.93
N GLU A 92 -5.70 2.74 13.05
CA GLU A 92 -6.93 3.47 13.40
C GLU A 92 -8.19 2.60 13.27
N GLY A 93 -8.06 1.42 12.63
CA GLY A 93 -9.20 0.70 12.10
C GLY A 93 -9.89 1.49 10.98
N THR A 94 -10.76 0.85 10.21
CA THR A 94 -11.78 1.65 9.49
C THR A 94 -12.63 2.32 10.57
N SER A 95 -12.62 3.65 10.71
CA SER A 95 -13.51 4.36 11.65
C SER A 95 -14.97 3.93 11.42
N VAL A 96 -15.40 2.91 12.17
CA VAL A 96 -16.74 2.33 12.10
C VAL A 96 -17.70 3.26 12.81
N PHE A 97 -17.22 3.97 13.83
CA PHE A 97 -18.05 4.79 14.70
C PHE A 97 -18.07 6.26 14.27
N ARG A 98 -19.26 6.83 14.37
CA ARG A 98 -19.57 8.22 14.10
C ARG A 98 -20.31 8.76 15.31
N THR A 99 -20.07 10.02 15.61
CA THR A 99 -20.83 10.74 16.62
C THR A 99 -21.89 11.58 15.91
N ALA A 100 -23.10 11.61 16.43
CA ALA A 100 -24.16 12.49 15.96
C ALA A 100 -24.53 13.45 17.09
N LEU A 101 -24.31 14.74 16.83
CA LEU A 101 -24.74 15.83 17.70
C LEU A 101 -25.94 16.52 17.03
N ILE A 102 -27.11 16.42 17.65
CA ILE A 102 -28.39 16.82 17.05
C ILE A 102 -29.02 17.92 17.91
N ILE A 103 -29.29 19.05 17.28
CA ILE A 103 -29.99 20.20 17.87
C ILE A 103 -31.37 20.26 17.22
N THR A 104 -32.41 20.09 18.02
CA THR A 104 -33.80 20.01 17.54
C THR A 104 -34.76 20.66 18.53
N SER A 105 -35.92 21.07 18.02
CA SER A 105 -37.05 21.51 18.84
C SER A 105 -37.89 20.36 19.42
N ARG A 106 -37.63 19.11 19.02
CA ARG A 106 -38.36 17.90 19.43
C ARG A 106 -37.41 16.80 19.96
N PRO A 107 -36.59 17.08 20.98
CA PRO A 107 -35.52 16.18 21.41
C PRO A 107 -36.05 14.84 21.94
N GLU A 108 -37.18 14.80 22.64
CA GLU A 108 -37.74 13.56 23.21
C GLU A 108 -38.23 12.61 22.12
N GLU A 109 -38.85 13.15 21.07
CA GLU A 109 -39.38 12.35 19.96
C GLU A 109 -38.25 11.79 19.11
N VAL A 110 -37.24 12.60 18.80
CA VAL A 110 -36.04 12.15 18.09
C VAL A 110 -35.28 11.10 18.90
N ALA A 111 -35.04 11.35 20.20
CA ALA A 111 -34.34 10.41 21.07
C ALA A 111 -35.08 9.07 21.15
N ARG A 112 -36.42 9.10 21.29
CA ARG A 112 -37.24 7.88 21.35
C ARG A 112 -37.11 7.06 20.06
N LYS A 113 -37.24 7.69 18.89
CA LYS A 113 -37.07 6.99 17.61
C LYS A 113 -35.67 6.41 17.43
N ILE A 114 -34.63 7.13 17.84
CA ILE A 114 -33.26 6.60 17.78
C ILE A 114 -33.12 5.37 18.68
N MET A 115 -33.66 5.41 19.89
CA MET A 115 -33.63 4.28 20.82
C MET A 115 -34.46 3.09 20.34
N THR A 116 -35.62 3.31 19.68
CA THR A 116 -36.48 2.21 19.21
C THR A 116 -36.05 1.63 17.86
N ASP A 117 -35.66 2.48 16.91
CA ASP A 117 -35.45 2.07 15.53
C ASP A 117 -34.00 1.63 15.28
N LEU A 118 -33.07 2.15 16.08
CA LEU A 118 -31.63 1.85 15.97
C LEU A 118 -31.06 1.13 17.18
N GLU A 119 -31.82 0.99 18.27
CA GLU A 119 -31.36 0.39 19.52
C GLU A 119 -30.06 1.06 20.03
N ARG A 120 -29.94 2.38 19.83
CA ARG A 120 -28.78 3.17 20.26
C ARG A 120 -29.12 4.08 21.42
N GLY A 121 -28.26 4.07 22.44
CA GLY A 121 -28.32 5.01 23.54
C GLY A 121 -28.14 6.45 23.07
N VAL A 122 -28.93 7.36 23.65
CA VAL A 122 -28.87 8.80 23.37
C VAL A 122 -28.70 9.54 24.69
N THR A 123 -27.69 10.39 24.76
CA THR A 123 -27.45 11.29 25.89
C THR A 123 -28.01 12.67 25.57
N ILE A 124 -28.76 13.27 26.50
CA ILE A 124 -29.22 14.65 26.39
C ILE A 124 -28.20 15.55 27.08
N LEU A 125 -27.62 16.49 26.32
CA LEU A 125 -26.71 17.51 26.80
C LEU A 125 -27.47 18.85 26.91
N ASN A 126 -27.39 19.50 28.06
CA ASN A 126 -27.94 20.84 28.24
C ASN A 126 -26.96 21.86 27.68
N ALA A 127 -27.30 22.51 26.57
CA ALA A 127 -26.50 23.57 25.97
C ALA A 127 -27.21 24.92 26.11
N THR A 128 -26.43 26.01 26.07
CA THR A 128 -26.97 27.37 26.09
C THR A 128 -26.57 28.08 24.80
N GLY A 129 -27.55 28.62 24.08
CA GLY A 129 -27.28 29.36 22.84
C GLY A 129 -26.52 30.65 23.13
N ALA A 130 -25.35 30.86 22.50
CA ALA A 130 -24.52 32.03 22.75
C ALA A 130 -25.19 33.37 22.40
N TYR A 131 -26.09 33.39 21.41
CA TYR A 131 -26.82 34.60 20.99
C TYR A 131 -28.11 34.81 21.78
N THR A 132 -28.90 33.76 21.97
CA THR A 132 -30.23 33.86 22.59
C THR A 132 -30.21 33.66 24.10
N HIS A 133 -29.10 33.19 24.67
CA HIS A 133 -28.96 32.73 26.07
C HIS A 133 -30.03 31.73 26.53
N ALA A 134 -30.72 31.10 25.58
CA ALA A 134 -31.75 30.12 25.85
C ALA A 134 -31.11 28.75 26.02
N GLU A 135 -31.54 28.02 27.04
CA GLU A 135 -31.23 26.59 27.18
C GLU A 135 -31.87 25.82 26.02
N ARG A 136 -31.07 24.96 25.40
CA ARG A 136 -31.48 24.09 24.32
C ARG A 136 -30.88 22.70 24.55
N PRO A 137 -31.72 21.66 24.63
CA PRO A 137 -31.23 20.29 24.69
C PRO A 137 -30.57 19.91 23.37
N VAL A 138 -29.44 19.23 23.48
CA VAL A 138 -28.67 18.69 22.36
C VAL A 138 -28.58 17.18 22.56
N LEU A 139 -28.99 16.41 21.56
CA LEU A 139 -28.84 14.96 21.61
C LEU A 139 -27.44 14.59 21.14
N TYR A 140 -26.78 13.74 21.91
CA TYR A 140 -25.51 13.13 21.57
C TYR A 140 -25.66 11.62 21.53
N CYS A 141 -25.28 11.01 20.41
CA CYS A 141 -25.24 9.56 20.30
C CYS A 141 -24.07 9.10 19.44
N VAL A 142 -23.64 7.86 19.69
CA VAL A 142 -22.65 7.18 18.88
C VAL A 142 -23.38 6.17 18.00
N VAL A 143 -23.03 6.14 16.72
CA VAL A 143 -23.61 5.25 15.72
C VAL A 143 -22.54 4.66 14.83
N THR A 144 -22.86 3.59 14.12
CA THR A 144 -21.99 3.05 13.08
C THR A 144 -22.14 3.83 11.76
N ARG A 145 -21.13 3.77 10.90
CA ARG A 145 -21.14 4.42 9.57
C ARG A 145 -22.39 4.08 8.73
N PRO A 146 -22.89 2.82 8.68
CA PRO A 146 -24.14 2.50 8.00
C PRO A 146 -25.40 3.12 8.63
N GLU A 147 -25.41 3.29 9.96
CA GLU A 147 -26.55 3.84 10.71
C GLU A 147 -26.76 5.34 10.48
N VAL A 148 -25.72 6.07 10.05
CA VAL A 148 -25.79 7.52 9.78
C VAL A 148 -26.93 7.88 8.83
N SER A 149 -27.16 7.10 7.78
CA SER A 149 -28.25 7.35 6.83
C SER A 149 -29.63 7.21 7.49
N ARG A 150 -29.79 6.30 8.44
CA ARG A 150 -31.05 6.10 9.17
C ARG A 150 -31.30 7.22 10.17
N ILE A 151 -30.28 7.65 10.93
CA ILE A 151 -30.41 8.84 11.80
C ILE A 151 -30.83 10.06 10.99
N LYS A 152 -30.19 10.30 9.83
CA LYS A 152 -30.57 11.42 8.95
C LYS A 152 -32.05 11.37 8.55
N ALA A 153 -32.58 10.18 8.27
CA ALA A 153 -33.98 10.00 7.93
C ALA A 153 -34.90 10.29 9.14
N ILE A 154 -34.60 9.70 10.30
CA ILE A 154 -35.36 9.89 11.55
C ILE A 154 -35.42 11.39 11.92
N VAL A 155 -34.27 12.06 11.96
CA VAL A 155 -34.18 13.48 12.34
C VAL A 155 -34.97 14.34 11.36
N LYS A 156 -34.82 14.09 10.05
CA LYS A 156 -35.54 14.85 9.00
C LYS A 156 -37.04 14.63 9.04
N GLU A 157 -37.49 13.42 9.36
CA GLU A 157 -38.91 13.09 9.47
C GLU A 157 -39.56 13.79 10.67
N VAL A 158 -38.90 13.78 11.82
CA VAL A 158 -39.42 14.35 13.07
C VAL A 158 -39.32 15.87 13.09
N ASP A 159 -38.17 16.44 12.71
CA ASP A 159 -37.92 17.87 12.69
C ASP A 159 -37.07 18.26 11.47
N PRO A 160 -37.69 18.66 10.35
CA PRO A 160 -36.98 19.13 9.15
C PRO A 160 -36.10 20.37 9.38
N ARG A 161 -36.28 21.09 10.48
CA ARG A 161 -35.49 22.27 10.85
C ARG A 161 -34.37 21.94 11.85
N ALA A 162 -34.22 20.68 12.24
CA ALA A 162 -33.14 20.25 13.11
C ALA A 162 -31.78 20.45 12.44
N PHE A 163 -30.79 20.74 13.26
CA PHE A 163 -29.39 20.85 12.87
C PHE A 163 -28.63 19.65 13.41
N MET A 164 -27.82 19.00 12.58
CA MET A 164 -27.07 17.81 12.98
C MET A 164 -25.63 17.87 12.47
N VAL A 165 -24.68 17.56 13.36
CA VAL A 165 -23.26 17.41 13.06
C VAL A 165 -22.88 15.93 13.18
N ILE A 166 -22.23 15.39 12.15
CA ILE A 166 -21.68 14.04 12.16
C ILE A 166 -20.17 14.13 12.33
N GLY A 167 -19.68 13.69 13.49
CA GLY A 167 -18.25 13.58 13.79
C GLY A 167 -17.69 12.18 13.58
N GLN A 168 -16.38 12.05 13.73
CA GLN A 168 -15.68 10.76 13.75
C GLN A 168 -15.34 10.39 15.18
N ALA A 169 -15.59 9.12 15.53
CA ALA A 169 -15.02 8.51 16.72
C ALA A 169 -14.02 7.44 16.27
N HIS A 170 -12.85 7.44 16.91
CA HIS A 170 -11.84 6.39 16.70
C HIS A 170 -12.27 5.09 17.38
N GLU A 171 -12.80 5.19 18.60
CA GLU A 171 -13.24 4.04 19.37
C GLU A 171 -14.50 4.35 20.18
N ALA A 172 -15.33 3.32 20.39
CA ALA A 172 -16.49 3.35 21.26
C ALA A 172 -16.51 2.04 22.05
N LEU A 173 -16.52 2.14 23.38
CA LEU A 173 -16.44 1.01 24.31
C LEU A 173 -17.67 1.00 25.24
N GLY A 174 -18.16 -0.19 25.59
CA GLY A 174 -19.34 -0.44 26.43
C GLY A 174 -20.68 -0.49 25.70
N GLU A 175 -21.74 -0.86 26.43
CA GLU A 175 -23.18 -0.65 26.10
C GLU A 175 -23.56 -0.73 24.60
N GLY A 176 -23.44 -1.91 23.99
CA GLY A 176 -23.80 -2.14 22.58
C GLY A 176 -22.66 -1.87 21.57
N PHE A 177 -21.45 -1.62 22.05
CA PHE A 177 -20.20 -1.55 21.30
C PHE A 177 -19.20 -2.61 21.79
N ARG A 178 -17.88 -2.39 21.59
CA ARG A 178 -16.83 -3.30 22.08
C ARG A 178 -16.75 -3.22 23.61
N PRO A 179 -16.45 -4.31 24.34
CA PRO A 179 -16.30 -4.26 25.79
C PRO A 179 -15.17 -3.31 26.22
N LEU A 180 -15.32 -2.68 27.38
CA LEU A 180 -14.22 -2.00 28.09
C LEU A 180 -13.19 -3.07 28.48
N GLN A 181 -12.01 -3.05 27.87
CA GLN A 181 -10.87 -3.90 28.24
C GLN A 181 -9.95 -3.18 29.22
#